data_AF-A0A2D8XMG6-F1
#
_entry.id   AF-A0A2D8XMG6-F1
#
_cell.length_a   1.000
_cell.length_b   1.000
_cell.length_c   1.000
_cell.angle_alpha   90.00
_cell.angle_beta   90.00
_cell.angle_gamma   90.00
#
_symmetry.space_group_name_H-M   'P 1'
#
loop_
_entity.id
_entity.type
_entity.pdbx_description
1 polymer ?
#
loop_
_entity_poly.entity_id
_entity_poly.type
_entity_poly.pdbx_seq_one_letter_code
_entity_poly.pdbx_strand_id
1 'polypeptide(L)'
;MWIDSDMVFEPEHFQKLLDANKKVITGLYKVEASNEYACWESGTNKRIDEEYLKENNGIIETSFAGMGFMLIKSGVFELMKYPYFSLPDNGECVSETISFCHNLKRIHIPIHAHLDVVVGHEKQQII
;
A
#
# COMPACT_ATOMS: atom_id res chain seq x y z
N MET A 1 -5.44 -0.72 -11.27
CA MET A 1 -4.46 -1.42 -10.42
C MET A 1 -3.12 -0.77 -10.68
N TRP A 2 -2.41 -0.40 -9.62
CA TRP A 2 -1.00 0.01 -9.67
C TRP A 2 -0.15 -1.19 -9.32
N ILE A 3 0.83 -1.49 -10.17
CA ILE A 3 1.75 -2.61 -10.01
C ILE A 3 3.14 -2.12 -10.43
N ASP A 4 4.11 -2.24 -9.53
CA ASP A 4 5.52 -1.98 -9.87
C ASP A 4 6.06 -3.14 -10.73
N SER A 5 7.00 -2.83 -11.64
CA SER A 5 7.52 -3.81 -12.59
C SER A 5 8.35 -4.94 -11.96
N ASP A 6 8.72 -4.80 -10.69
CA ASP A 6 9.52 -5.75 -9.90
C ASP A 6 8.68 -6.55 -8.89
N MET A 7 7.35 -6.54 -9.02
CA MET A 7 6.45 -7.38 -8.20
C MET A 7 6.30 -8.78 -8.78
N VAL A 8 6.35 -9.79 -7.91
CA VAL A 8 6.11 -11.21 -8.24
C VAL A 8 4.81 -11.66 -7.60
N PHE A 9 3.81 -11.96 -8.41
CA PHE A 9 2.46 -12.27 -7.93
C PHE A 9 1.76 -13.28 -8.83
N GLU A 10 0.77 -13.96 -8.26
CA GLU A 10 -0.16 -14.83 -8.98
C GLU A 10 -1.52 -14.13 -9.19
N PRO A 11 -2.32 -14.53 -10.20
CA PRO A 11 -3.64 -13.95 -10.45
C PRO A 11 -4.59 -13.98 -9.23
N GLU A 12 -4.49 -15.00 -8.36
CA GLU A 12 -5.32 -15.09 -7.16
C GLU A 12 -5.09 -13.94 -6.18
N HIS A 13 -3.88 -13.35 -6.15
CA HIS A 13 -3.58 -12.18 -5.32
C HIS A 13 -4.42 -10.98 -5.75
N PHE A 14 -4.50 -10.73 -7.05
CA PHE A 14 -5.36 -9.68 -7.60
C PHE A 14 -6.84 -9.98 -7.31
N GLN A 15 -7.28 -11.23 -7.50
CA GLN A 15 -8.68 -11.61 -7.28
C GLN A 15 -9.10 -11.37 -5.82
N LYS A 16 -8.27 -11.73 -4.84
CA LYS A 16 -8.53 -11.43 -3.41
C LYS A 16 -8.72 -9.94 -3.14
N LEU A 17 -7.89 -9.08 -3.74
CA LEU A 17 -8.02 -7.62 -3.60
C LEU A 17 -9.32 -7.11 -4.26
N LEU A 18 -9.70 -7.68 -5.40
CA LEU A 18 -10.92 -7.33 -6.10
C LEU A 18 -12.18 -7.73 -5.30
N ASP A 19 -12.19 -8.95 -4.77
CA ASP A 19 -13.30 -9.50 -3.98
C ASP A 19 -13.54 -8.74 -2.67
N ALA A 20 -12.50 -8.12 -2.12
CA ALA A 20 -12.59 -7.27 -0.93
C ALA A 20 -13.48 -6.03 -1.12
N ASN A 21 -13.75 -5.62 -2.37
CA ASN A 21 -14.65 -4.51 -2.75
C ASN A 21 -14.39 -3.20 -1.97
N LYS A 22 -13.12 -2.83 -1.85
CA LYS A 22 -12.69 -1.57 -1.22
C LYS A 22 -12.39 -0.50 -2.26
N LYS A 23 -12.49 0.77 -1.87
CA LYS A 23 -12.12 1.90 -2.74
C LYS A 23 -10.63 1.92 -3.03
N VAL A 24 -9.82 1.66 -2.00
CA VAL A 24 -8.36 1.53 -2.08
C VAL A 24 -7.97 0.36 -1.19
N ILE A 25 -7.25 -0.61 -1.77
CA ILE A 25 -6.72 -1.77 -1.05
C ILE A 25 -5.36 -2.17 -1.62
N THR A 26 -4.45 -2.61 -0.76
CA THR A 26 -3.12 -3.06 -1.16
C THR A 26 -2.83 -4.49 -0.69
N GLY A 27 -1.94 -5.17 -1.42
CA GLY A 27 -1.24 -6.35 -0.91
C GLY A 27 0.03 -5.94 -0.16
N LEU A 28 0.62 -6.90 0.55
CA LEU A 28 1.86 -6.72 1.28
C LEU A 28 3.05 -7.19 0.45
N TYR A 29 4.14 -6.43 0.50
CA TYR A 29 5.43 -6.81 -0.07
C TYR A 29 6.54 -6.23 0.81
N LYS A 30 7.68 -6.92 0.89
CA LYS A 30 8.84 -6.47 1.69
C LYS A 30 9.52 -5.30 0.99
N VAL A 31 10.02 -4.31 1.73
CA VAL A 31 10.64 -3.09 1.13
C VAL A 31 12.15 -3.21 0.98
N GLU A 32 12.79 -4.02 1.81
CA GLU A 32 14.24 -4.21 1.88
C GLU A 32 14.56 -5.68 2.20
N ALA A 33 15.83 -6.00 2.46
CA ALA A 33 16.20 -7.30 3.04
C ALA A 33 15.71 -7.48 4.50
N SER A 34 15.00 -6.50 5.06
CA SER A 34 14.33 -6.61 6.35
C SER A 34 13.09 -7.50 6.27
N ASN A 35 12.61 -7.95 7.43
CA ASN A 35 11.33 -8.68 7.54
C ASN A 35 10.12 -7.75 7.64
N GLU A 36 10.25 -6.50 7.21
CA GLU A 36 9.17 -5.51 7.26
C GLU A 36 8.49 -5.35 5.90
N TYR A 37 7.18 -5.19 5.95
CA TYR A 37 6.34 -4.94 4.80
C TYR A 37 6.13 -3.44 4.57
N ALA A 38 5.85 -3.08 3.31
CA ALA A 38 5.56 -1.72 2.88
C ALA A 38 4.18 -1.22 3.37
N CYS A 39 3.79 -1.49 4.61
CA CYS A 39 2.47 -1.17 5.15
C CYS A 39 2.58 -0.99 6.67
N TRP A 40 1.82 -0.04 7.23
CA TRP A 40 1.72 0.11 8.68
C TRP A 40 0.60 -0.74 9.27
N GLU A 41 0.78 -1.14 10.53
CA GLU A 41 -0.26 -1.79 11.33
C GLU A 41 -1.43 -0.82 11.56
N SER A 42 -2.61 -1.38 11.82
CA SER A 42 -3.83 -0.58 12.02
C SER A 42 -3.70 0.38 13.20
N GLY A 43 -3.87 1.68 12.94
CA GLY A 43 -3.88 2.73 13.96
C GLY A 43 -2.51 3.03 14.58
N THR A 44 -1.42 2.50 14.02
CA THR A 44 -0.07 2.76 14.50
C THR A 44 0.80 3.36 13.38
N ASN A 45 2.03 3.74 13.72
CA ASN A 45 3.07 4.11 12.75
C ASN A 45 4.18 3.04 12.68
N LYS A 46 3.89 1.81 13.14
CA LYS A 46 4.80 0.66 13.08
C LYS A 46 4.54 -0.09 11.77
N ARG A 47 5.62 -0.51 11.10
CA ARG A 47 5.51 -1.38 9.93
C ARG A 47 5.05 -2.78 10.34
N ILE A 48 4.25 -3.39 9.49
CA ILE A 48 3.90 -4.80 9.61
C ILE A 48 5.18 -5.63 9.44
N ASP A 49 5.35 -6.62 10.31
CA ASP A 49 6.41 -7.61 10.26
C ASP A 49 5.81 -9.03 10.25
N GLU A 50 6.66 -10.05 10.21
CA GLU A 50 6.21 -11.44 10.22
C GLU A 50 5.56 -11.87 11.54
N GLU A 51 5.86 -11.23 12.67
CA GLU A 51 5.22 -11.54 13.96
C GLU A 51 3.77 -11.06 13.95
N TYR A 52 3.54 -9.84 13.46
CA TYR A 52 2.21 -9.28 13.29
C TYR A 52 1.32 -10.18 12.41
N LEU A 53 1.86 -10.72 11.31
CA LEU A 53 1.11 -11.61 10.40
C LEU A 53 0.83 -13.01 10.97
N LYS A 54 1.55 -13.46 12.01
CA LYS A 54 1.22 -14.71 12.71
C LYS A 54 -0.03 -14.55 13.58
N GLU A 55 -0.28 -13.36 14.07
CA GLU A 55 -1.39 -13.05 14.98
C GLU A 55 -2.60 -12.41 14.28
N ASN A 56 -2.41 -11.88 13.08
CA ASN A 56 -3.42 -11.10 12.36
C ASN A 56 -3.58 -11.59 10.92
N ASN A 57 -4.82 -11.60 10.43
CA ASN A 57 -5.18 -11.96 9.05
C ASN A 57 -6.35 -11.09 8.57
N GLY A 58 -6.76 -11.28 7.32
CA GLY A 58 -7.89 -10.55 6.74
C GLY A 58 -7.54 -9.14 6.31
N ILE A 59 -8.50 -8.23 6.45
CA ILE A 59 -8.38 -6.85 5.95
C ILE A 59 -8.31 -5.89 7.13
N ILE A 60 -7.31 -5.00 7.11
CA ILE A 60 -7.16 -3.92 8.06
C ILE A 60 -7.27 -2.56 7.36
N GLU A 61 -7.64 -1.53 8.11
CA GLU A 61 -7.40 -0.14 7.71
C GLU A 61 -5.98 0.26 8.11
N THR A 62 -5.30 1.03 7.25
CA THR A 62 -3.95 1.51 7.53
C THR A 62 -3.81 2.97 7.12
N SER A 63 -2.93 3.70 7.81
CA SER A 63 -2.60 5.09 7.50
C SER A 63 -1.48 5.21 6.45
N PHE A 64 -0.78 4.12 6.14
CA PHE A 64 0.27 4.08 5.13
C PHE A 64 0.37 2.71 4.47
N ALA A 65 0.44 2.71 3.13
CA ALA A 65 0.80 1.55 2.36
C ALA A 65 1.53 1.92 1.06
N GLY A 66 2.49 1.07 0.70
CA GLY A 66 3.16 1.04 -0.59
C GLY A 66 2.19 0.87 -1.75
N MET A 67 2.49 1.54 -2.87
CA MET A 67 1.68 1.48 -4.08
C MET A 67 2.08 0.36 -5.05
N GLY A 68 3.14 -0.39 -4.74
CA GLY A 68 3.70 -1.38 -5.64
C GLY A 68 2.76 -2.53 -5.98
N PHE A 69 1.74 -2.80 -5.15
CA PHE A 69 0.68 -3.74 -5.48
C PHE A 69 -0.67 -3.26 -4.93
N MET A 70 -1.20 -2.16 -5.48
CA MET A 70 -2.38 -1.47 -4.96
C MET A 70 -3.55 -1.42 -5.97
N LEU A 71 -4.72 -1.90 -5.54
CA LEU A 71 -5.96 -1.78 -6.27
C LEU A 71 -6.72 -0.52 -5.83
N ILE A 72 -6.96 0.36 -6.79
CA ILE A 72 -7.72 1.60 -6.62
C ILE A 72 -8.94 1.54 -7.53
N LYS A 73 -10.13 1.76 -6.96
CA LYS A 73 -11.39 1.83 -7.69
C LYS A 73 -11.40 3.06 -8.60
N SER A 74 -11.89 2.89 -9.83
CA SER A 74 -12.13 4.01 -10.74
C SER A 74 -13.01 5.08 -10.08
N GLY A 75 -12.69 6.35 -10.30
CA GLY A 75 -13.34 7.49 -9.64
C GLY A 75 -12.58 8.01 -8.42
N VAL A 76 -11.66 7.25 -7.81
CA VAL A 76 -10.92 7.71 -6.62
C VAL A 76 -9.93 8.83 -6.96
N PHE A 77 -9.25 8.74 -8.11
CA PHE A 77 -8.31 9.78 -8.56
C PHE A 77 -9.01 11.10 -8.82
N GLU A 78 -10.20 11.05 -9.41
CA GLU A 78 -11.03 12.19 -9.78
C GLU A 78 -11.58 12.95 -8.56
N LEU A 79 -11.59 12.31 -7.38
CA LEU A 79 -11.93 12.95 -6.12
C LEU A 79 -10.74 13.73 -5.51
N MET A 80 -9.51 13.46 -5.95
CA MET A 80 -8.30 14.14 -5.46
C MET A 80 -8.01 15.40 -6.27
N LYS A 81 -7.49 16.43 -5.60
CA LYS A 81 -6.98 17.63 -6.29
C LYS A 81 -5.65 17.30 -6.97
N TYR A 82 -5.53 17.57 -8.27
CA TYR A 82 -4.26 17.47 -8.99
C TYR A 82 -3.23 18.48 -8.42
N PRO A 83 -1.94 18.10 -8.27
CA PRO A 83 -1.36 16.81 -8.61
C PRO A 83 -1.65 15.71 -7.57
N TYR A 84 -1.86 14.47 -8.04
CA TYR A 84 -2.15 13.31 -7.19
C TYR A 84 -0.98 12.94 -6.27
N PHE A 85 0.22 13.33 -6.67
CA PHE A 85 1.47 13.23 -5.92
C PHE A 85 2.02 14.64 -5.79
N SER A 86 1.99 15.18 -4.58
CA SER A 86 2.34 16.56 -4.25
C SER A 86 3.34 16.63 -3.11
N LEU A 87 4.25 17.59 -3.16
CA LEU A 87 5.00 17.98 -1.97
C LEU A 87 4.02 18.59 -0.94
N PRO A 88 4.15 18.26 0.35
CA PRO A 88 3.41 18.96 1.40
C PRO A 88 3.73 20.47 1.39
N ASP A 89 2.78 21.27 1.87
CA ASP A 89 2.85 22.74 1.84
C ASP A 89 4.04 23.31 2.64
N ASN A 90 4.59 22.52 3.57
CA ASN A 90 5.78 22.86 4.37
C ASN A 90 7.11 22.65 3.61
N GLY A 91 7.07 22.19 2.35
CA GLY A 91 8.26 21.96 1.53
C GLY A 91 9.06 20.71 1.91
N GLU A 92 8.53 19.84 2.78
CA GLU A 92 9.20 18.57 3.10
C GLU A 92 9.21 17.66 1.88
N CYS A 93 10.37 17.10 1.56
CA CYS A 93 10.47 16.10 0.51
C CYS A 93 9.94 14.77 1.07
N VAL A 94 8.77 14.36 0.62
CA VAL A 94 8.17 13.06 0.94
C VAL A 94 8.18 12.17 -0.28
N SER A 95 8.17 10.85 -0.06
CA SER A 95 8.04 9.91 -1.18
C SER A 95 6.67 10.07 -1.86
N GLU A 96 6.61 9.70 -3.14
CA GLU A 96 5.37 9.65 -3.92
C GLU A 96 4.25 8.89 -3.18
N THR A 97 4.57 7.72 -2.63
CA THR A 97 3.63 6.89 -1.86
C THR A 97 3.10 7.60 -0.62
N ILE A 98 3.96 8.26 0.16
CA ILE A 98 3.55 9.01 1.36
C ILE A 98 2.61 10.15 0.96
N SER A 99 2.97 10.88 -0.10
CA SER A 99 2.14 11.95 -0.64
C SER A 99 0.75 11.45 -1.07
N PHE A 100 0.69 10.33 -1.77
CA PHE A 100 -0.57 9.71 -2.18
C PHE A 100 -1.44 9.33 -0.99
N CYS A 101 -0.86 8.67 0.02
CA CYS A 101 -1.58 8.31 1.24
C CYS A 101 -2.14 9.56 1.96
N HIS A 102 -1.36 10.64 1.99
CA HIS A 102 -1.79 11.92 2.55
C HIS A 102 -2.97 12.53 1.76
N ASN A 103 -2.92 12.48 0.42
CA ASN A 103 -3.98 12.98 -0.43
C ASN A 103 -5.29 12.20 -0.26
N LEU A 104 -5.23 10.87 -0.13
CA LEU A 104 -6.39 10.04 0.22
C LEU A 104 -6.98 10.43 1.58
N LYS A 105 -6.13 10.65 2.58
CA LYS A 105 -6.54 11.09 3.92
C LYS A 105 -7.28 12.43 3.88
N ARG A 106 -6.80 13.40 3.09
CA ARG A 106 -7.44 14.72 2.94
C ARG A 106 -8.86 14.65 2.38
N ILE A 107 -9.15 13.65 1.54
CA ILE A 107 -10.47 13.42 0.98
C ILE A 107 -11.28 12.35 1.72
N HIS A 108 -10.80 11.92 2.91
CA HIS A 108 -11.47 10.96 3.79
C HIS A 108 -11.74 9.59 3.12
N ILE A 109 -10.81 9.14 2.26
CA ILE A 109 -10.85 7.79 1.70
C ILE A 109 -9.86 6.91 2.46
N PRO A 110 -10.33 5.88 3.20
CA PRO A 110 -9.45 4.98 3.93
C PRO A 110 -8.68 4.05 3.00
N ILE A 111 -7.45 3.75 3.38
CA ILE A 111 -6.59 2.75 2.74
C ILE A 111 -6.77 1.44 3.49
N HIS A 112 -6.98 0.36 2.75
CA HIS A 112 -7.05 -0.98 3.32
C HIS A 112 -5.81 -1.79 2.93
N ALA A 113 -5.40 -2.72 3.78
CA ALA A 113 -4.40 -3.72 3.46
C ALA A 113 -4.99 -5.11 3.67
N HIS A 114 -4.77 -6.01 2.71
CA HIS A 114 -5.17 -7.41 2.84
C HIS A 114 -3.97 -8.24 3.31
N LEU A 115 -3.99 -8.67 4.55
CA LEU A 115 -2.89 -9.37 5.22
C LEU A 115 -2.61 -10.76 4.62
N ASP A 116 -3.62 -11.40 4.03
CA ASP A 116 -3.50 -12.68 3.32
C ASP A 116 -3.05 -12.56 1.85
N VAL A 117 -2.72 -11.35 1.40
CA VAL A 117 -2.17 -11.08 0.07
C VAL A 117 -0.73 -10.63 0.25
N VAL A 118 0.20 -11.57 0.26
CA VAL A 118 1.65 -11.30 0.34
C VAL A 118 2.27 -11.64 -1.01
N VAL A 119 2.85 -10.65 -1.67
CA VAL A 119 3.50 -10.79 -2.98
C VAL A 119 5.03 -10.65 -2.85
N GLY A 120 5.76 -11.24 -3.80
CA GLY A 120 7.21 -11.10 -3.88
C GLY A 120 7.61 -9.74 -4.46
N HIS A 121 8.84 -9.32 -4.17
CA HIS A 121 9.45 -8.08 -4.66
C HIS A 121 10.90 -8.35 -5.02
N GLU A 122 11.23 -8.19 -6.29
CA GLU A 122 12.58 -8.38 -6.80
C GLU A 122 13.43 -7.13 -6.52
N LYS A 123 14.51 -7.29 -5.76
CA LYS A 123 15.51 -6.25 -5.56
C LYS A 123 16.83 -6.67 -6.17
N GLN A 124 17.30 -5.89 -7.15
CA GLN A 124 18.63 -6.06 -7.69
C GLN A 124 19.67 -5.61 -6.66
N GLN A 125 20.65 -6.46 -6.40
CA GLN A 125 21.83 -6.14 -5.58
C GLN A 125 23.06 -6.12 -6.49
N ILE A 126 23.82 -5.03 -6.44
CA ILE A 126 25.17 -4.97 -7.01
C ILE A 126 26.11 -5.45 -5.90
N ILE A 127 26.77 -6.58 -6.13
CA ILE A 127 27.75 -7.20 -5.22
C ILE A 127 29.15 -6.75 -5.62
#